data_AF-A0A7C1P2M9-F1
#
_entry.id   AF-A0A7C1P2M9-F1
#
_cell.length_a   1.000
_cell.length_b   1.000
_cell.length_c   1.000
_cell.angle_alpha   90.00
_cell.angle_beta   90.00
_cell.angle_gamma   90.00
#
_symmetry.space_group_name_H-M   'P 1'
#
loop_
_entity.id
_entity.type
_entity.pdbx_description
1 polymer ?
#
loop_
_entity_poly.entity_id
_entity_poly.type
_entity_poly.pdbx_seq_one_letter_code
_entity_poly.pdbx_strand_id
1 'polypeptide(L)'
;SSMREMLQKHCISHVPTVTAHTYEAVRVEDDAAESGAMDIFGSGDETTIALIGTSYSDKPISNFSGYLEHWSSIPVENYSISGGNQFGSILSYITSREFQERRPRFLIWENPIYNNLGQYGAAPWAEIVAASLGECSATIPANASGNNAIEADLSTTKLSDDDVILADIGSDVSRKATFTLTGADGTVRTRSIERGDRLRSTGGYFFSLGGFPEGSIEKVAVSFDAPIDDTTTLSICKTKTGEQS
;
A
#
# COMPACT_ATOMS: atom_id res chain seq x y z
N SER A 1 -21.88 -17.57 -0.39
CA SER A 1 -20.88 -17.77 0.70
C SER A 1 -20.21 -19.09 0.43
N SER A 2 -18.89 -19.09 0.23
CA SER A 2 -18.15 -20.29 -0.22
C SER A 2 -18.33 -21.49 0.70
N MET A 3 -18.33 -21.29 2.02
CA MET A 3 -18.57 -22.35 2.99
C MET A 3 -20.00 -22.91 2.89
N ARG A 4 -21.01 -22.06 2.76
CA ARG A 4 -22.41 -22.50 2.58
C ARG A 4 -22.57 -23.32 1.30
N GLU A 5 -21.98 -22.86 0.20
CA GLU A 5 -22.01 -23.58 -1.08
C GLU A 5 -21.29 -24.93 -0.97
N MET A 6 -20.16 -24.98 -0.26
CA MET A 6 -19.45 -26.24 0.01
C MET A 6 -20.30 -27.20 0.86
N LEU A 7 -20.92 -26.70 1.93
CA LEU A 7 -21.81 -27.50 2.80
C LEU A 7 -23.02 -28.01 2.01
N GLN A 8 -23.65 -27.15 1.20
CA GLN A 8 -24.83 -27.50 0.41
C GLN A 8 -24.55 -28.66 -0.55
N LYS A 9 -23.34 -28.76 -1.13
CA LYS A 9 -22.94 -29.87 -2.00
C LYS A 9 -22.96 -31.24 -1.29
N HIS A 10 -22.92 -31.25 0.04
CA HIS A 10 -22.90 -32.46 0.86
C HIS A 10 -24.22 -32.65 1.65
N CYS A 11 -25.28 -31.90 1.31
CA CYS A 11 -26.57 -31.98 1.97
C CYS A 11 -27.68 -32.35 0.98
N ILE A 12 -28.56 -33.27 1.39
CA ILE A 12 -29.78 -33.63 0.63
C ILE A 12 -30.82 -32.51 0.71
N SER A 13 -30.92 -31.84 1.86
CA SER A 13 -31.80 -30.70 2.08
C SER A 13 -31.06 -29.37 1.88
N HIS A 14 -31.83 -28.31 1.65
CA HIS A 14 -31.28 -26.96 1.59
C HIS A 14 -30.72 -26.54 2.95
N VAL A 15 -29.48 -26.07 2.97
CA VAL A 15 -28.89 -25.44 4.15
C VAL A 15 -29.73 -24.19 4.47
N PRO A 16 -30.25 -24.01 5.69
CA PRO A 16 -31.09 -22.85 6.03
C PRO A 16 -30.33 -21.54 5.84
N THR A 17 -30.99 -20.46 5.40
CA THR A 17 -30.37 -19.14 5.29
C THR A 17 -30.02 -18.61 6.67
N VAL A 18 -28.83 -18.00 6.80
CA VAL A 18 -28.43 -17.35 8.05
C VAL A 18 -29.15 -16.01 8.12
N THR A 19 -29.89 -15.80 9.21
CA THR A 19 -30.52 -14.52 9.54
C THR A 19 -29.85 -14.00 10.81
N ALA A 20 -29.43 -12.75 10.79
CA ALA A 20 -28.80 -12.09 11.93
C ALA A 20 -29.28 -10.65 12.01
N HIS A 21 -29.31 -10.10 13.23
CA HIS A 21 -29.49 -8.67 13.42
C HIS A 21 -28.21 -7.95 13.05
N THR A 22 -28.33 -6.88 12.27
CA THR A 22 -27.23 -5.98 11.91
C THR A 22 -27.51 -4.64 12.55
N TYR A 23 -26.48 -4.06 13.15
CA TYR A 23 -26.53 -2.71 13.69
C TYR A 23 -25.58 -1.84 12.86
N GLU A 24 -25.86 -0.56 12.83
CA GLU A 24 -25.03 0.43 12.16
C GLU A 24 -24.94 1.66 13.07
N ALA A 25 -23.72 2.15 13.24
CA ALA A 25 -23.41 3.44 13.81
C ALA A 25 -23.12 4.37 12.64
N VAL A 26 -23.99 5.36 12.46
CA VAL A 26 -23.91 6.37 11.42
C VAL A 26 -23.68 7.70 12.10
N ARG A 27 -22.76 8.50 11.56
CA ARG A 27 -22.57 9.88 12.00
C ARG A 27 -23.83 10.66 11.66
N VAL A 28 -24.43 11.30 12.67
CA VAL A 28 -25.51 12.26 12.45
C VAL A 28 -24.86 13.62 12.25
N GLU A 29 -24.96 14.18 11.05
CA GLU A 29 -24.63 15.58 10.83
C GLU A 29 -25.75 16.42 11.45
N ASP A 30 -25.41 17.24 12.45
CA ASP A 30 -26.38 18.17 13.04
C ASP A 30 -26.63 19.32 12.04
N ASP A 31 -27.85 19.40 11.50
CA ASP A 31 -28.35 20.52 10.68
C ASP A 31 -28.28 21.90 11.40
N ALA A 32 -27.90 21.95 12.68
CA ALA A 32 -27.80 23.17 13.49
C ALA A 32 -26.55 24.03 13.20
N ALA A 33 -25.60 23.53 12.40
CA ALA A 33 -24.37 24.25 12.07
C ALA A 33 -24.54 25.42 11.08
N GLU A 34 -25.74 25.71 10.58
CA GLU A 34 -26.02 26.94 9.80
C GLU A 34 -26.20 28.20 10.66
N SER A 35 -26.32 28.08 11.98
CA SER A 35 -26.49 29.25 12.87
C SER A 35 -25.27 29.54 13.74
N GLY A 36 -24.32 30.26 13.16
CA GLY A 36 -23.48 31.25 13.83
C GLY A 36 -22.84 30.90 15.19
N ALA A 37 -21.56 30.51 15.11
CA ALA A 37 -20.51 30.78 16.09
C ALA A 37 -20.56 30.03 17.44
N MET A 38 -19.85 28.89 17.47
CA MET A 38 -18.78 28.72 18.46
C MET A 38 -17.65 27.91 17.84
N ASP A 39 -16.44 28.43 18.01
CA ASP A 39 -15.14 27.95 17.55
C ASP A 39 -14.91 26.44 17.81
N ILE A 40 -15.35 25.61 16.86
CA ILE A 40 -15.06 24.16 16.78
C ILE A 40 -13.99 23.86 15.72
N PHE A 41 -13.60 24.89 14.95
CA PHE A 41 -12.51 24.86 14.00
C PHE A 41 -11.22 25.32 14.70
N GLY A 42 -10.81 24.57 15.71
CA GLY A 42 -9.41 24.59 16.11
C GLY A 42 -8.58 24.22 14.88
N SER A 43 -7.90 25.19 14.29
CA SER A 43 -7.03 25.06 13.13
C SER A 43 -5.78 24.24 13.47
N GLY A 44 -5.95 22.95 13.69
CA GLY A 44 -4.92 21.93 13.78
C GLY A 44 -5.44 20.69 13.08
N ASP A 45 -4.58 20.00 12.34
CA ASP A 45 -4.90 18.76 11.62
C ASP A 45 -5.97 17.95 12.38
N GLU A 46 -7.16 17.82 11.78
CA GLU A 46 -8.20 16.96 12.35
C GLU A 46 -7.56 15.60 12.58
N THR A 47 -7.56 15.16 13.83
CA THR A 47 -7.02 13.85 14.17
C THR A 47 -7.86 12.82 13.45
N THR A 48 -7.27 12.08 12.51
CA THR A 48 -7.94 11.00 11.78
C THR A 48 -7.35 9.65 12.12
N ILE A 49 -8.20 8.62 12.01
CA ILE A 49 -7.81 7.22 12.00
C ILE A 49 -7.91 6.72 10.56
N ALA A 50 -6.83 6.12 10.05
CA ALA A 50 -6.91 5.29 8.86
C ALA A 50 -7.11 3.84 9.26
N LEU A 51 -8.19 3.22 8.79
CA LEU A 51 -8.46 1.79 8.94
C LEU A 51 -8.06 1.06 7.66
N ILE A 52 -7.07 0.17 7.78
CA ILE A 52 -6.69 -0.77 6.72
C ILE A 52 -7.02 -2.19 7.16
N GLY A 53 -7.41 -3.03 6.21
CA GLY A 53 -7.89 -4.36 6.55
C GLY A 53 -8.49 -5.13 5.38
N THR A 54 -9.27 -6.13 5.74
CA THR A 54 -9.83 -7.10 4.80
C THR A 54 -11.33 -6.89 4.61
N SER A 55 -12.01 -7.90 4.05
CA SER A 55 -13.48 -7.90 3.95
C SER A 55 -14.20 -7.82 5.29
N TYR A 56 -13.54 -8.09 6.42
CA TYR A 56 -14.12 -7.90 7.75
C TYR A 56 -14.36 -6.42 8.05
N SER A 57 -13.49 -5.55 7.54
CA SER A 57 -13.52 -4.11 7.75
C SER A 57 -14.19 -3.36 6.59
N ASP A 58 -14.11 -3.88 5.37
CA ASP A 58 -14.67 -3.26 4.14
C ASP A 58 -16.19 -3.48 3.97
N LYS A 59 -16.74 -4.61 4.43
CA LYS A 59 -18.14 -4.93 4.17
C LYS A 59 -19.09 -4.06 5.01
N PRO A 60 -20.11 -3.41 4.40
CA PRO A 60 -21.09 -2.59 5.13
C PRO A 60 -21.78 -3.33 6.27
N ILE A 61 -22.07 -4.63 6.08
CA ILE A 61 -22.75 -5.45 7.10
C ILE A 61 -21.96 -5.57 8.41
N SER A 62 -20.64 -5.40 8.37
CA SER A 62 -19.80 -5.40 9.56
C SER A 62 -19.82 -4.06 10.30
N ASN A 63 -20.05 -2.96 9.58
CA ASN A 63 -19.96 -1.58 10.04
C ASN A 63 -18.76 -1.27 10.96
N PHE A 64 -17.61 -1.91 10.72
CA PHE A 64 -16.50 -1.88 11.68
C PHE A 64 -15.93 -0.47 11.85
N SER A 65 -15.74 0.27 10.75
CA SER A 65 -15.30 1.68 10.79
C SER A 65 -16.29 2.58 11.54
N GLY A 66 -17.60 2.41 11.33
CA GLY A 66 -18.61 3.20 12.02
C GLY A 66 -18.61 2.98 13.54
N TYR A 67 -18.36 1.75 14.01
CA TYR A 67 -18.20 1.51 15.45
C TYR A 67 -16.91 2.10 16.01
N LEU A 68 -15.81 2.02 15.27
CA LEU A 68 -14.56 2.66 15.68
C LEU A 68 -14.75 4.17 15.81
N GLU A 69 -15.40 4.81 14.84
CA GLU A 69 -15.71 6.24 14.88
C GLU A 69 -16.61 6.58 16.08
N HIS A 70 -17.70 5.82 16.28
CA HIS A 70 -18.63 6.04 17.39
C HIS A 70 -17.95 5.97 18.76
N TRP A 71 -17.16 4.93 19.03
CA TRP A 71 -16.56 4.71 20.35
C TRP A 71 -15.29 5.54 20.60
N SER A 72 -14.57 5.89 19.55
CA SER A 72 -13.39 6.76 19.67
C SER A 72 -13.74 8.25 19.63
N SER A 73 -14.87 8.61 19.03
CA SER A 73 -15.20 10.00 18.65
C SER A 73 -14.15 10.64 17.74
N ILE A 74 -13.39 9.84 17.00
CA ILE A 74 -12.38 10.26 16.03
C ILE A 74 -12.84 9.83 14.63
N PRO A 75 -12.81 10.72 13.62
CA PRO A 75 -13.12 10.36 12.23
C PRO A 75 -12.29 9.15 11.74
N VAL A 76 -12.96 8.19 11.11
CA VAL A 76 -12.30 6.97 10.58
C VAL A 76 -12.44 6.92 9.05
N GLU A 77 -11.31 7.02 8.36
CA GLU A 77 -11.20 6.78 6.92
C GLU A 77 -10.89 5.30 6.66
N ASN A 78 -11.79 4.59 5.98
CA ASN A 78 -11.68 3.16 5.75
C ASN A 78 -11.08 2.83 4.37
N TYR A 79 -9.86 2.32 4.38
CA TYR A 79 -9.09 1.88 3.20
C TYR A 79 -9.01 0.35 3.08
N SER A 80 -9.89 -0.37 3.77
CA SER A 80 -9.94 -1.83 3.73
C SER A 80 -10.30 -2.35 2.35
N ILE A 81 -9.73 -3.50 1.97
CA ILE A 81 -9.95 -4.08 0.64
C ILE A 81 -10.42 -5.53 0.80
N SER A 82 -11.67 -5.80 0.40
CA SER A 82 -12.17 -7.17 0.27
C SER A 82 -11.32 -7.99 -0.69
N GLY A 83 -10.74 -9.09 -0.20
CA GLY A 83 -9.87 -9.95 -1.02
C GLY A 83 -8.46 -9.41 -1.23
N GLY A 84 -8.04 -8.35 -0.53
CA GLY A 84 -6.67 -7.83 -0.53
C GLY A 84 -5.66 -8.68 0.27
N ASN A 85 -6.13 -9.72 0.97
CA ASN A 85 -5.31 -10.55 1.87
C ASN A 85 -4.59 -9.70 2.95
N GLN A 86 -3.47 -10.16 3.51
CA GLN A 86 -2.76 -9.43 4.57
C GLN A 86 -2.14 -8.10 4.11
N PHE A 87 -1.66 -8.00 2.88
CA PHE A 87 -0.87 -6.85 2.43
C PHE A 87 -1.59 -5.90 1.47
N GLY A 88 -2.69 -6.31 0.84
CA GLY A 88 -3.29 -5.51 -0.25
C GLY A 88 -3.77 -4.13 0.18
N SER A 89 -4.48 -4.03 1.31
CA SER A 89 -4.99 -2.76 1.83
C SER A 89 -3.85 -1.86 2.35
N ILE A 90 -2.92 -2.39 3.15
CA ILE A 90 -1.79 -1.61 3.67
C ILE A 90 -0.89 -1.08 2.54
N LEU A 91 -0.53 -1.92 1.57
CA LEU A 91 0.28 -1.48 0.43
C LEU A 91 -0.46 -0.42 -0.36
N SER A 92 -1.74 -0.64 -0.69
CA SER A 92 -2.55 0.33 -1.43
C SER A 92 -2.65 1.68 -0.74
N TYR A 93 -2.66 1.72 0.59
CA TYR A 93 -2.75 2.96 1.35
C TYR A 93 -1.38 3.62 1.53
N ILE A 94 -0.39 2.88 2.01
CA ILE A 94 0.90 3.46 2.42
C ILE A 94 1.75 3.94 1.24
N THR A 95 1.57 3.34 0.06
CA THR A 95 2.22 3.79 -1.18
C THR A 95 1.42 4.86 -1.92
N SER A 96 0.26 5.28 -1.39
CA SER A 96 -0.58 6.30 -2.02
C SER A 96 -0.10 7.72 -1.71
N ARG A 97 -0.37 8.65 -2.63
CA ARG A 97 -0.14 10.09 -2.38
C ARG A 97 -0.88 10.60 -1.16
N GLU A 98 -2.09 10.10 -0.95
CA GLU A 98 -2.93 10.45 0.20
C GLU A 98 -2.22 10.22 1.53
N PHE A 99 -1.59 9.06 1.71
CA PHE A 99 -0.78 8.79 2.90
C PHE A 99 0.47 9.67 2.97
N GLN A 100 1.15 9.91 1.84
CA GLN A 100 2.37 10.73 1.84
C GLN A 100 2.10 12.21 2.14
N GLU A 101 0.96 12.74 1.68
CA GLU A 101 0.57 14.14 1.83
C GLU A 101 -0.19 14.40 3.14
N ARG A 102 -1.02 13.45 3.57
CA ARG A 102 -1.90 13.58 4.75
C ARG A 102 -1.82 12.32 5.60
N ARG A 103 -0.78 12.26 6.45
CA ARG A 103 -0.58 11.11 7.34
C ARG A 103 -1.64 11.09 8.44
N PRO A 104 -2.27 9.93 8.70
CA PRO A 104 -3.24 9.82 9.77
C PRO A 104 -2.50 9.85 11.12
N ARG A 105 -3.20 10.29 12.17
CA ARG A 105 -2.62 10.24 13.52
C ARG A 105 -2.51 8.80 14.02
N PHE A 106 -3.46 7.97 13.62
CA PHE A 106 -3.52 6.55 13.97
C PHE A 106 -3.76 5.69 12.73
N LEU A 107 -3.01 4.60 12.62
CA LEU A 107 -3.26 3.54 11.64
C LEU A 107 -3.73 2.30 12.39
N ILE A 108 -4.94 1.82 12.07
CA ILE A 108 -5.45 0.55 12.59
C ILE A 108 -5.33 -0.50 11.48
N TRP A 109 -4.57 -1.57 11.73
CA TRP A 109 -4.43 -2.70 10.82
C TRP A 109 -5.17 -3.94 11.31
N GLU A 110 -6.31 -4.23 10.68
CA GLU A 110 -7.06 -5.45 10.88
C GLU A 110 -6.47 -6.58 10.03
N ASN A 111 -6.06 -7.67 10.69
CA ASN A 111 -5.56 -8.87 10.02
C ASN A 111 -6.14 -10.14 10.68
N PRO A 112 -6.93 -10.95 9.96
CA PRO A 112 -7.46 -12.21 10.49
C PRO A 112 -6.34 -13.18 10.88
N ILE A 113 -6.57 -14.04 11.88
CA ILE A 113 -5.53 -14.97 12.38
C ILE A 113 -4.97 -15.94 11.32
N TYR A 114 -5.76 -16.27 10.30
CA TYR A 114 -5.35 -17.16 9.21
C TYR A 114 -4.47 -16.48 8.16
N ASN A 115 -4.37 -15.16 8.20
CA ASN A 115 -3.51 -14.39 7.30
C ASN A 115 -2.08 -14.32 7.87
N ASN A 116 -1.20 -15.19 7.37
CA ASN A 116 0.18 -15.27 7.81
C ASN A 116 1.02 -14.11 7.24
N LEU A 117 1.44 -13.18 8.10
CA LEU A 117 2.27 -12.04 7.71
C LEU A 117 3.69 -12.41 7.20
N GLY A 118 4.14 -13.66 7.38
CA GLY A 118 5.39 -14.18 6.82
C GLY A 118 5.24 -14.86 5.45
N GLN A 119 4.02 -15.04 4.94
CA GLN A 119 3.74 -15.85 3.74
C GLN A 119 4.47 -15.36 2.47
N TYR A 120 4.77 -14.06 2.38
CA TYR A 120 5.33 -13.42 1.19
C TYR A 120 6.79 -12.96 1.39
N GLY A 121 7.46 -13.44 2.44
CA GLY A 121 8.83 -13.07 2.77
C GLY A 121 8.99 -11.61 3.19
N ALA A 122 10.20 -11.08 3.06
CA ALA A 122 10.55 -9.74 3.55
C ALA A 122 10.17 -8.60 2.59
N ALA A 123 9.93 -8.88 1.30
CA ALA A 123 9.76 -7.83 0.30
C ALA A 123 8.56 -6.89 0.56
N PRO A 124 7.34 -7.37 0.89
CA PRO A 124 6.23 -6.49 1.24
C PRO A 124 6.51 -5.64 2.49
N TRP A 125 7.26 -6.19 3.44
CA TRP A 125 7.66 -5.45 4.64
C TRP A 125 8.64 -4.33 4.31
N ALA A 126 9.64 -4.59 3.47
CA ALA A 126 10.57 -3.57 3.02
C ALA A 126 9.85 -2.44 2.25
N GLU A 127 8.86 -2.78 1.42
CA GLU A 127 8.00 -1.79 0.75
C GLU A 127 7.20 -0.95 1.76
N ILE A 128 6.53 -1.59 2.72
CA ILE A 128 5.80 -0.89 3.79
C ILE A 128 6.72 0.06 4.55
N VAL A 129 7.90 -0.41 4.97
CA VAL A 129 8.82 0.38 5.78
C VAL A 129 9.40 1.55 4.98
N ALA A 130 9.89 1.32 3.76
CA ALA A 130 10.44 2.38 2.93
C ALA A 130 9.40 3.46 2.61
N ALA A 131 8.18 3.07 2.24
CA ALA A 131 7.09 4.01 1.99
C ALA A 131 6.62 4.74 3.26
N SER A 132 6.65 4.09 4.42
CA SER A 132 6.30 4.72 5.70
C SER A 132 7.33 5.75 6.14
N LEU A 133 8.63 5.44 6.01
CA LEU A 133 9.69 6.37 6.36
C LEU A 133 9.69 7.57 5.40
N GLY A 134 9.56 7.33 4.09
CA GLY A 134 9.64 8.38 3.08
C GLY A 134 11.05 9.00 2.96
N GLU A 135 12.06 8.40 3.60
CA GLU A 135 13.46 8.81 3.53
C GLU A 135 14.08 8.28 2.23
N CYS A 136 13.75 8.95 1.12
CA CYS A 136 14.30 8.66 -0.20
C CYS A 136 15.34 9.70 -0.62
N SER A 137 16.33 9.26 -1.38
CA SER A 137 17.35 10.14 -1.99
C SER A 137 16.72 11.12 -2.97
N ALA A 138 17.51 12.10 -3.40
CA ALA A 138 17.21 12.81 -4.65
C ALA A 138 17.08 11.81 -5.81
N THR A 139 16.35 12.23 -6.84
CA THR A 139 16.12 11.45 -8.05
C THR A 139 17.44 11.03 -8.70
N ILE A 140 17.54 9.75 -9.04
CA ILE A 140 18.65 9.18 -9.77
C ILE A 140 18.48 9.58 -11.24
N PRO A 141 19.53 10.10 -11.91
CA PRO A 141 19.48 10.34 -13.35
C PRO A 141 19.12 9.06 -14.10
N ALA A 142 17.98 9.09 -14.80
CA ALA A 142 17.48 7.98 -15.59
C ALA A 142 17.14 8.44 -17.01
N ASN A 143 17.41 7.60 -17.99
CA ASN A 143 17.07 7.86 -19.39
C ASN A 143 15.86 7.02 -19.78
N ALA A 144 14.94 7.60 -20.55
CA ALA A 144 13.86 6.83 -21.16
C ALA A 144 14.41 5.78 -22.13
N SER A 145 13.85 4.58 -22.07
CA SER A 145 14.15 3.45 -22.95
C SER A 145 12.84 2.98 -23.59
N GLY A 146 12.45 3.62 -24.69
CA GLY A 146 11.13 3.43 -25.30
C GLY A 146 10.03 4.22 -24.58
N ASN A 147 8.78 3.77 -24.71
CA ASN A 147 7.60 4.53 -24.28
C ASN A 147 7.15 4.25 -22.83
N ASN A 148 7.65 3.19 -22.21
CA ASN A 148 7.16 2.68 -20.93
C ASN A 148 8.29 2.19 -20.01
N ALA A 149 9.53 2.58 -20.26
CA ALA A 149 10.65 2.15 -19.44
C ALA A 149 11.69 3.24 -19.27
N ILE A 150 12.37 3.19 -18.12
CA ILE A 150 13.48 4.07 -17.75
C ILE A 150 14.67 3.22 -17.32
N GLU A 151 15.86 3.76 -17.50
CA GLU A 151 17.12 3.09 -17.18
C GLU A 151 18.06 4.04 -16.45
N ALA A 152 18.65 3.58 -15.34
CA ALA A 152 19.63 4.32 -14.57
C ALA A 152 20.92 3.52 -14.37
N ASP A 153 22.03 4.25 -14.40
CA ASP A 153 23.35 3.76 -13.99
C ASP A 153 23.49 3.92 -12.47
N LEU A 154 23.85 2.83 -11.81
CA LEU A 154 24.03 2.70 -10.37
C LEU A 154 25.47 2.37 -9.98
N SER A 155 26.40 2.31 -10.94
CA SER A 155 27.81 1.94 -10.71
C SER A 155 28.55 2.84 -9.70
N THR A 156 28.11 4.09 -9.57
CA THR A 156 28.67 5.06 -8.62
C THR A 156 27.85 5.19 -7.33
N THR A 157 26.68 4.53 -7.27
CA THR A 157 25.78 4.56 -6.13
C THR A 157 26.14 3.44 -5.17
N LYS A 158 26.49 3.78 -3.93
CA LYS A 158 26.74 2.77 -2.88
C LYS A 158 25.42 2.20 -2.39
N LEU A 159 25.05 1.04 -2.94
CA LEU A 159 23.86 0.30 -2.56
C LEU A 159 24.20 -0.81 -1.56
N SER A 160 23.36 -0.89 -0.53
CA SER A 160 23.32 -1.93 0.49
C SER A 160 22.12 -2.85 0.28
N ASP A 161 22.07 -3.97 1.01
CA ASP A 161 20.94 -4.89 0.99
C ASP A 161 19.69 -4.34 1.71
N ASP A 162 19.85 -3.32 2.55
CA ASP A 162 18.77 -2.58 3.22
C ASP A 162 18.11 -1.52 2.32
N ASP A 163 18.68 -1.25 1.14
CA ASP A 163 18.16 -0.25 0.21
C ASP A 163 16.95 -0.75 -0.58
N VAL A 164 16.07 0.19 -0.91
CA VAL A 164 14.88 -0.04 -1.71
C VAL A 164 14.90 0.92 -2.90
N ILE A 165 14.80 0.40 -4.11
CA ILE A 165 14.63 1.22 -5.30
C ILE A 165 13.15 1.59 -5.41
N LEU A 166 12.83 2.86 -5.29
CA LEU A 166 11.51 3.40 -5.62
C LEU A 166 11.49 3.77 -7.10
N ALA A 167 10.60 3.11 -7.85
CA ALA A 167 10.19 3.55 -9.16
C ALA A 167 8.78 4.12 -9.08
N ASP A 168 8.64 5.42 -9.34
CA ASP A 168 7.36 6.12 -9.35
C ASP A 168 7.07 6.59 -10.77
N ILE A 169 5.99 6.11 -11.36
CA ILE A 169 5.56 6.52 -12.71
C ILE A 169 4.91 7.91 -12.72
N GLY A 170 4.58 8.48 -11.56
CA GLY A 170 3.97 9.80 -11.42
C GLY A 170 2.46 9.84 -11.69
N SER A 171 1.83 8.69 -11.87
CA SER A 171 0.38 8.53 -12.08
C SER A 171 -0.11 7.18 -11.55
N ASP A 172 -1.42 7.02 -11.37
CA ASP A 172 -2.06 5.80 -10.83
C ASP A 172 -2.55 4.83 -11.93
N VAL A 173 -2.03 4.96 -13.16
CA VAL A 173 -2.47 4.13 -14.29
C VAL A 173 -1.73 2.80 -14.40
N SER A 174 -0.50 2.71 -13.87
CA SER A 174 0.31 1.50 -13.94
C SER A 174 -0.12 0.51 -12.86
N ARG A 175 -0.24 -0.78 -13.17
CA ARG A 175 -0.48 -1.84 -12.18
C ARG A 175 0.70 -2.79 -12.04
N LYS A 176 1.69 -2.69 -12.92
CA LYS A 176 2.87 -3.55 -12.89
C LYS A 176 4.13 -2.78 -13.25
N ALA A 177 5.16 -2.97 -12.43
CA ALA A 177 6.53 -2.58 -12.75
C ALA A 177 7.44 -3.81 -12.79
N THR A 178 8.30 -3.90 -13.80
CA THR A 178 9.28 -4.95 -13.99
C THR A 178 10.68 -4.36 -13.88
N PHE A 179 11.40 -4.75 -12.84
CA PHE A 179 12.77 -4.36 -12.53
C PHE A 179 13.72 -5.37 -13.16
N THR A 180 14.66 -4.88 -13.97
CA THR A 180 15.76 -5.64 -14.53
C THR A 180 17.06 -5.05 -14.00
N LEU A 181 17.75 -5.82 -13.18
CA LEU A 181 19.00 -5.45 -12.53
C LEU A 181 20.16 -6.15 -13.24
N THR A 182 21.18 -5.38 -13.60
CA THR A 182 22.41 -5.88 -14.21
C THR A 182 23.58 -5.64 -13.25
N GLY A 183 24.32 -6.70 -12.96
CA GLY A 183 25.52 -6.64 -12.13
C GLY A 183 26.81 -6.48 -12.93
N ALA A 184 27.90 -6.16 -12.22
CA ALA A 184 29.25 -5.98 -12.76
C ALA A 184 29.81 -7.23 -13.45
N ASP A 185 29.36 -8.40 -13.01
CA ASP A 185 29.69 -9.70 -13.58
C ASP A 185 28.90 -10.02 -14.87
N GLY A 186 28.03 -9.11 -15.30
CA GLY A 186 27.11 -9.29 -16.43
C GLY A 186 25.86 -10.09 -16.07
N THR A 187 25.67 -10.48 -14.81
CA THR A 187 24.46 -11.20 -14.39
C THR A 187 23.25 -10.29 -14.48
N VAL A 188 22.20 -10.75 -15.17
CA VAL A 188 20.92 -10.04 -15.28
C VAL A 188 19.86 -10.75 -14.44
N ARG A 189 19.15 -10.01 -13.61
CA ARG A 189 18.04 -10.50 -12.78
C ARG A 189 16.80 -9.68 -13.02
N THR A 190 15.68 -10.35 -13.28
CA THR A 190 14.39 -9.69 -13.49
C THR A 190 13.40 -10.09 -12.40
N ARG A 191 12.64 -9.10 -11.91
CA ARG A 191 11.55 -9.26 -10.95
C ARG A 191 10.43 -8.29 -11.28
N SER A 192 9.20 -8.66 -10.98
CA SER A 192 8.04 -7.79 -11.20
C SER A 192 7.28 -7.61 -9.90
N ILE A 193 6.73 -6.41 -9.72
CA ILE A 193 5.78 -6.08 -8.67
C ILE A 193 4.46 -5.79 -9.38
N GLU A 194 3.41 -6.50 -8.98
CA GLU A 194 2.09 -6.42 -9.62
C GLU A 194 1.01 -6.10 -8.58
N ARG A 195 0.15 -5.14 -8.90
CA ARG A 195 -1.02 -4.73 -8.12
C ARG A 195 -2.25 -5.32 -8.80
N GLY A 196 -2.72 -6.45 -8.29
CA GLY A 196 -3.93 -7.10 -8.82
C GLY A 196 -5.16 -6.17 -8.77
N ASP A 197 -6.20 -6.49 -9.55
CA ASP A 197 -7.34 -5.60 -9.82
C ASP A 197 -8.03 -5.00 -8.59
N ARG A 198 -8.00 -5.71 -7.47
CA ARG A 198 -8.61 -5.28 -6.20
C ARG A 198 -7.78 -4.26 -5.44
N LEU A 199 -6.47 -4.22 -5.68
CA LEU A 199 -5.57 -3.26 -5.05
C LEU A 199 -5.65 -1.93 -5.79
N ARG A 200 -5.48 -0.82 -5.07
CA ARG A 200 -5.33 0.49 -5.69
C ARG A 200 -3.99 0.50 -6.43
N SER A 201 -3.99 1.04 -7.65
CA SER A 201 -2.73 1.49 -8.22
C SER A 201 -2.36 2.81 -7.56
N THR A 202 -1.08 2.96 -7.23
CA THR A 202 -0.53 4.20 -6.66
C THR A 202 0.62 4.76 -7.49
N GLY A 203 1.02 4.10 -8.57
CA GLY A 203 2.15 4.50 -9.41
C GLY A 203 3.55 4.22 -8.84
N GLY A 204 3.68 4.16 -7.52
CA GLY A 204 4.91 3.84 -6.79
C GLY A 204 5.14 2.34 -6.58
N TYR A 205 6.35 1.88 -6.89
CA TYR A 205 6.81 0.51 -6.71
C TYR A 205 8.14 0.49 -5.96
N PHE A 206 8.17 -0.19 -4.82
CA PHE A 206 9.33 -0.25 -3.93
C PHE A 206 9.99 -1.62 -4.03
N PHE A 207 11.11 -1.69 -4.76
CA PHE A 207 11.86 -2.92 -4.95
C PHE A 207 13.01 -3.04 -3.95
N SER A 208 12.88 -3.97 -3.00
CA SER A 208 13.93 -4.24 -2.01
C SER A 208 15.13 -4.97 -2.63
N LEU A 209 16.34 -4.50 -2.27
CA LEU A 209 17.61 -5.15 -2.60
C LEU A 209 17.99 -6.25 -1.61
N GLY A 210 17.10 -6.58 -0.66
CA GLY A 210 17.32 -7.65 0.30
C GLY A 210 17.63 -8.99 -0.39
N GLY A 211 18.76 -9.58 -0.01
CA GLY A 211 19.26 -10.84 -0.60
C GLY A 211 20.14 -10.66 -1.84
N PHE A 212 20.43 -9.43 -2.27
CA PHE A 212 21.49 -9.15 -3.23
C PHE A 212 22.79 -8.83 -2.48
N PRO A 213 23.96 -9.32 -2.95
CA PRO A 213 25.23 -8.90 -2.38
C PRO A 213 25.44 -7.39 -2.54
N GLU A 214 26.01 -6.75 -1.53
CA GLU A 214 26.34 -5.32 -1.58
C GLU A 214 27.19 -4.99 -2.81
N GLY A 215 26.90 -3.85 -3.44
CA GLY A 215 27.63 -3.39 -4.63
C GLY A 215 27.51 -4.31 -5.86
N SER A 216 26.62 -5.30 -5.87
CA SER A 216 26.49 -6.24 -7.00
C SER A 216 25.64 -5.72 -8.16
N ILE A 217 25.07 -4.52 -8.06
CA ILE A 217 24.17 -3.93 -9.05
C ILE A 217 24.82 -2.67 -9.62
N GLU A 218 25.03 -2.65 -10.93
CA GLU A 218 25.58 -1.50 -11.65
C GLU A 218 24.52 -0.76 -12.46
N LYS A 219 23.41 -1.40 -12.81
CA LYS A 219 22.37 -0.81 -13.64
C LYS A 219 21.00 -1.36 -13.29
N VAL A 220 20.00 -0.49 -13.35
CA VAL A 220 18.59 -0.84 -13.24
C VAL A 220 17.83 -0.33 -14.45
N ALA A 221 16.98 -1.19 -15.01
CA ALA A 221 15.95 -0.80 -15.96
C ALA A 221 14.58 -1.15 -15.38
N VAL A 222 13.64 -0.22 -15.41
CA VAL A 222 12.27 -0.44 -14.94
C VAL A 222 11.31 -0.23 -16.09
N SER A 223 10.50 -1.24 -16.38
CA SER A 223 9.42 -1.18 -17.37
C SER A 223 8.07 -1.27 -16.70
N PHE A 224 7.19 -0.32 -17.02
CA PHE A 224 5.82 -0.24 -16.53
C PHE A 224 4.84 -0.81 -17.56
N ASP A 225 3.66 -1.22 -17.11
CA ASP A 225 2.52 -1.57 -17.97
C ASP A 225 1.73 -0.34 -18.48
N ALA A 226 2.23 0.87 -18.24
CA ALA A 226 1.67 2.13 -18.73
C ALA A 226 2.78 3.04 -19.30
N PRO A 227 2.44 4.03 -20.14
CA PRO A 227 3.41 4.99 -20.67
C PRO A 227 4.06 5.83 -19.57
N ILE A 228 5.35 6.13 -19.73
CA ILE A 228 6.08 7.05 -18.85
C ILE A 228 5.95 8.50 -19.35
N ASP A 229 6.22 9.45 -18.48
CA ASP A 229 6.31 10.88 -18.79
C ASP A 229 7.41 11.56 -17.95
N ASP A 230 7.47 12.89 -18.02
CA ASP A 230 8.49 13.69 -17.32
C ASP A 230 8.36 13.66 -15.78
N THR A 231 7.26 13.10 -15.24
CA THR A 231 7.05 12.90 -13.80
C THR A 231 7.52 11.54 -13.31
N THR A 232 7.93 10.66 -14.22
CA THR A 232 8.47 9.34 -13.88
C THR A 232 9.87 9.46 -13.26
N THR A 233 10.09 8.82 -12.12
CA THR A 233 11.31 8.96 -11.32
C THR A 233 11.84 7.63 -10.76
N LEU A 234 13.16 7.60 -10.52
CA LEU A 234 13.84 6.58 -9.73
C LEU A 234 14.52 7.23 -8.52
N SER A 235 14.37 6.62 -7.34
CA SER A 235 15.04 7.07 -6.11
C SER A 235 15.47 5.87 -5.26
N ILE A 236 16.43 6.06 -4.34
CA ILE A 236 16.81 5.04 -3.35
C ILE A 236 16.21 5.43 -2.00
N CYS A 237 15.39 4.57 -1.44
CA CYS A 237 14.78 4.73 -0.12
C CYS A 237 15.41 3.80 0.90
N LYS A 238 15.41 4.24 2.16
CA LYS A 238 15.94 3.46 3.28
C LYS A 238 14.84 2.65 3.97
N THR A 239 15.23 1.50 4.53
CA THR A 239 14.37 0.68 5.40
C THR A 239 14.72 0.81 6.89
N LYS A 240 15.71 1.63 7.22
CA LYS A 240 16.13 1.98 8.58
C LYS A 240 16.28 3.49 8.67
N THR A 241 15.86 4.08 9.78
CA THR A 241 16.15 5.48 10.08
C THR A 241 17.65 5.68 10.32
N GLY A 242 18.16 6.89 10.10
CA GLY A 242 19.59 7.20 10.25
C GLY A 242 20.22 6.93 11.63
N GLU A 243 19.42 6.78 12.70
CA GLU A 243 19.90 6.31 14.02
C GLU A 243 20.18 4.79 14.07
N GLN A 244 19.70 4.03 13.09
CA GLN A 244 19.82 2.57 12.99
C GLN A 244 20.62 2.11 11.75
N SER A 245 21.20 3.04 10.99
CA SER A 245 22.11 2.76 9.85
C SER A 245 23.56 2.75 10.28
#